data_AF-A0A150HVZ3-F1
#
_entry.id   AF-A0A150HVZ3-F1
#
_cell.length_a   1.000
_cell.length_b   1.000
_cell.length_c   1.000
_cell.angle_alpha   90.00
_cell.angle_beta   90.00
_cell.angle_gamma   90.00
#
_symmetry.space_group_name_H-M   'P 1'
#
loop_
_entity.id
_entity.type
_entity.pdbx_description
1 polymer ?
#
loop_
_entity_poly.entity_id
_entity_poly.type
_entity_poly.pdbx_seq_one_letter_code
_entity_poly.pdbx_strand_id
1 'polypeptide(L)'
;MASQLLNYLINALTVFGYEFAALQPENDAFYKKLGWTLWLGNLYINENTEMYLTDEHEIMLYPLSLKLQDLLLDCKDGDVICADWREGELW
;
A
#
# COMPACT_ATOMS: atom_id res chain seq x y z
N MET A 1 -18.27 -7.49 -8.69
CA MET A 1 -18.50 -6.03 -8.67
C MET A 1 -17.33 -5.31 -8.01
N ALA A 2 -16.95 -5.61 -6.76
CA ALA A 2 -15.78 -5.02 -6.11
C ALA A 2 -14.45 -5.21 -6.88
N SER A 3 -14.19 -6.42 -7.41
CA SER A 3 -12.98 -6.69 -8.20
C SER A 3 -12.90 -5.89 -9.50
N GLN A 4 -14.03 -5.59 -10.15
CA GLN A 4 -14.05 -4.77 -11.36
C GLN A 4 -13.73 -3.31 -11.06
N LEU A 5 -14.27 -2.78 -9.95
CA LEU A 5 -13.93 -1.43 -9.49
C LEU A 5 -12.43 -1.33 -9.15
N LEU A 6 -11.90 -2.31 -8.42
CA LEU A 6 -10.49 -2.32 -8.05
C LEU A 6 -9.58 -2.36 -9.28
N ASN A 7 -9.89 -3.19 -10.28
CA ASN A 7 -9.15 -3.24 -11.53
C ASN A 7 -9.22 -1.92 -12.31
N TYR A 8 -10.38 -1.26 -12.30
CA TYR A 8 -10.53 0.06 -12.92
C TYR A 8 -9.66 1.11 -12.23
N LEU A 9 -9.63 1.13 -10.90
CA LEU A 9 -8.80 2.06 -10.13
C LEU A 9 -7.30 1.81 -10.35
N ILE A 10 -6.87 0.55 -10.33
CA ILE A 10 -5.48 0.16 -10.64
C ILE A 10 -5.08 0.69 -12.01
N ASN A 11 -5.90 0.47 -13.04
CA ASN A 11 -5.61 0.97 -14.38
C ASN A 11 -5.50 2.50 -14.41
N ALA A 12 -6.44 3.21 -13.77
CA ALA A 12 -6.40 4.67 -13.68
C ALA A 12 -5.11 5.15 -13.01
N LEU A 13 -4.72 4.58 -11.86
CA LEU A 13 -3.49 4.94 -11.16
C LEU A 13 -2.23 4.65 -11.99
N THR A 14 -2.19 3.54 -12.72
CA THR A 14 -1.10 3.24 -13.66
C THR A 14 -1.02 4.30 -14.77
N VAL A 15 -2.15 4.71 -15.36
CA VAL A 15 -2.20 5.75 -16.40
C VAL A 15 -1.73 7.10 -15.86
N PHE A 16 -2.03 7.42 -14.60
CA PHE A 16 -1.55 8.64 -13.94
C PHE A 16 -0.07 8.57 -13.51
N GLY A 17 0.60 7.42 -13.68
CA GLY A 17 2.03 7.28 -13.40
C GLY A 17 2.37 7.11 -11.92
N TYR A 18 1.43 6.61 -11.11
CA TYR A 18 1.75 6.17 -9.75
C TYR A 18 2.60 4.89 -9.78
N GLU A 19 3.47 4.73 -8.78
CA GLU A 19 4.40 3.60 -8.70
C GLU A 19 3.78 2.37 -8.01
N PHE A 20 2.90 2.58 -7.04
CA PHE A 20 2.15 1.53 -6.34
C PHE A 20 0.86 2.10 -5.75
N ALA A 21 -0.07 1.21 -5.39
CA ALA A 21 -1.25 1.52 -4.59
C ALA A 21 -1.16 0.82 -3.23
N ALA A 22 -1.77 1.42 -2.22
CA ALA A 22 -1.88 0.88 -0.87
C ALA A 22 -3.34 0.92 -0.40
N LEU A 23 -3.72 -0.02 0.46
CA LEU A 23 -5.02 -0.03 1.16
C LEU A 23 -4.90 -0.80 2.48
N GLN A 24 -5.79 -0.52 3.43
CA GLN A 24 -6.05 -1.40 4.57
C GLN A 24 -7.04 -2.51 4.16
N PRO A 25 -6.68 -3.80 4.31
CA PRO A 25 -7.55 -4.89 3.89
C PRO A 25 -8.64 -5.20 4.93
N GLU A 26 -9.90 -5.24 4.51
CA GLU A 26 -10.96 -5.88 5.32
C GLU A 26 -10.92 -7.42 5.22
N ASN A 27 -10.41 -7.94 4.10
CA ASN A 27 -10.29 -9.38 3.83
C ASN A 27 -9.08 -9.65 2.92
N ASP A 28 -7.96 -9.98 3.53
CA ASP A 28 -6.71 -10.35 2.87
C ASP A 28 -6.88 -11.34 1.71
N ALA A 29 -7.67 -12.39 1.92
CA ALA A 29 -7.79 -13.48 0.95
C ALA A 29 -8.47 -13.01 -0.35
N PHE A 30 -9.31 -11.98 -0.28
CA PHE A 30 -9.88 -11.35 -1.46
C PHE A 30 -8.82 -10.60 -2.26
N TYR A 31 -8.04 -9.74 -1.60
CA TYR A 31 -7.03 -8.89 -2.25
C TYR A 31 -5.84 -9.70 -2.76
N LYS A 32 -5.37 -10.72 -2.02
CA LYS A 32 -4.31 -11.64 -2.44
C LYS A 32 -4.61 -12.31 -3.78
N LYS A 33 -5.87 -12.70 -4.03
CA LYS A 33 -6.31 -13.28 -5.32
C LYS A 33 -6.23 -12.29 -6.48
N LEU A 34 -6.25 -10.99 -6.18
CA LEU A 34 -6.14 -9.91 -7.16
C LEU A 34 -4.69 -9.43 -7.35
N GLY A 35 -3.71 -10.09 -6.72
CA GLY A 35 -2.29 -9.77 -6.86
C GLY A 35 -1.77 -8.73 -5.87
N TRP A 36 -2.51 -8.43 -4.81
CA TRP A 36 -2.05 -7.58 -3.72
C TRP A 36 -1.16 -8.35 -2.75
N THR A 37 -0.13 -7.71 -2.24
CA THR A 37 0.83 -8.27 -1.29
C THR A 37 0.67 -7.62 0.07
N LEU A 38 0.61 -8.42 1.13
CA LEU A 38 0.61 -7.88 2.50
C LEU A 38 1.96 -7.24 2.81
N TRP A 39 1.95 -6.00 3.29
CA TRP A 39 3.14 -5.34 3.78
C TRP A 39 3.49 -5.85 5.18
N LEU A 40 4.74 -6.22 5.38
CA LEU A 40 5.24 -6.76 6.64
C LEU A 40 6.19 -5.80 7.37
N GLY A 41 6.62 -4.73 6.70
CA GLY A 41 7.53 -3.76 7.28
C GLY A 41 6.82 -2.75 8.19
N ASN A 42 7.60 -1.83 8.73
CA ASN A 42 7.08 -0.79 9.61
C ASN A 42 6.30 0.28 8.83
N LEU A 43 5.24 0.78 9.45
CA LEU A 43 4.41 1.86 8.94
C LEU A 43 4.66 3.12 9.76
N TYR A 44 4.93 4.22 9.08
CA TYR A 44 5.19 5.50 9.71
C TYR A 44 4.30 6.59 9.13
N ILE A 45 3.99 7.58 9.95
CA ILE A 45 3.35 8.81 9.51
C ILE A 45 4.34 9.95 9.65
N ASN A 46 4.47 10.73 8.56
CA ASN A 46 5.26 11.94 8.52
C ASN A 46 4.38 13.15 8.83
N GLU A 47 4.61 13.77 9.98
CA GLU A 47 3.96 15.00 10.41
C GLU A 47 5.00 16.13 10.50
N ASN A 48 5.22 16.80 9.38
CA ASN A 48 6.18 17.90 9.21
C ASN A 48 7.63 17.52 9.54
N THR A 49 8.03 17.69 10.81
CA THR A 49 9.39 17.45 11.30
C THR A 49 9.49 16.17 12.12
N GLU A 50 8.36 15.53 12.41
CA GLU A 50 8.29 14.32 13.21
C GLU A 50 7.81 13.15 12.37
N MET A 51 8.36 11.98 12.67
CA MET A 51 7.94 10.73 12.07
C MET A 51 7.65 9.76 13.20
N TYR A 52 6.42 9.23 13.26
CA TYR A 52 6.02 8.30 14.30
C TYR A 52 5.55 6.98 13.71
N LEU A 53 5.89 5.90 14.40
CA LEU A 53 5.49 4.55 14.05
C LEU A 53 3.99 4.40 14.32
N THR A 54 3.27 3.78 13.40
CA THR A 54 1.89 3.32 13.62
C THR A 54 1.91 1.81 13.79
N ASP A 55 1.97 1.37 15.04
CA ASP A 55 1.62 0.02 15.43
C ASP A 55 0.12 -0.22 15.16
N GLU A 56 -0.28 -1.47 14.93
CA GLU A 56 -1.67 -1.93 14.73
C GLU A 56 -2.28 -1.87 13.30
N HIS A 57 -1.63 -1.22 12.33
CA HIS A 57 -2.18 -1.17 10.97
C HIS A 57 -1.56 -2.22 10.06
N GLU A 58 -2.42 -2.91 9.31
CA GLU A 58 -2.03 -3.79 8.21
C GLU A 58 -2.38 -3.09 6.91
N ILE A 59 -1.43 -3.03 5.97
CA ILE A 59 -1.71 -2.54 4.62
C ILE A 59 -1.32 -3.60 3.59
N MET A 60 -2.01 -3.58 2.47
CA MET A 60 -1.65 -4.34 1.28
C MET A 60 -1.25 -3.41 0.16
N LEU A 61 -0.28 -3.86 -0.64
CA LEU A 61 0.31 -3.11 -1.73
C LEU A 61 0.05 -3.78 -3.08
N TYR A 62 -0.12 -2.96 -4.10
CA TYR A 62 -0.18 -3.40 -5.50
C TYR A 62 0.83 -2.61 -6.33
N PRO A 63 1.80 -3.27 -6.99
CA PRO A 63 2.75 -2.57 -7.84
C PRO A 63 2.07 -2.06 -9.11
N LEU A 64 2.28 -0.79 -9.44
CA LEU A 64 1.79 -0.16 -10.67
C LEU A 64 2.91 0.10 -11.68
N SER A 65 4.18 -0.02 -11.24
CA SER A 65 5.38 0.02 -12.08
C SER A 65 6.19 -1.27 -11.98
N LEU A 66 6.92 -1.63 -13.05
CA LEU A 66 7.81 -2.81 -13.06
C LEU A 66 8.91 -2.69 -11.99
N LYS A 67 9.41 -1.48 -11.75
CA LYS A 67 10.43 -1.21 -10.75
C LYS A 67 9.95 -1.54 -9.34
N LEU A 68 8.72 -1.14 -9.00
CA LEU A 68 8.13 -1.43 -7.69
C LEU A 68 7.72 -2.89 -7.55
N GLN A 69 7.34 -3.55 -8.65
CA GLN A 69 7.03 -4.98 -8.65
C GLN A 69 8.23 -5.80 -8.13
N ASP A 70 9.43 -5.53 -8.63
CA ASP A 70 10.64 -6.24 -8.19
C ASP A 70 10.96 -5.95 -6.72
N LEU A 71 10.81 -4.70 -6.27
CA LEU A 71 11.07 -4.31 -4.88
C LEU A 71 10.10 -4.97 -3.89
N LEU A 72 8.81 -5.11 -4.25
CA LEU A 72 7.82 -5.75 -3.39
C LEU A 72 8.06 -7.25 -3.21
N LEU A 73 8.70 -7.92 -4.18
CA LEU A 73 9.06 -9.34 -4.06
C LEU A 73 10.18 -9.57 -3.05
N ASP A 74 11.04 -8.57 -2.85
CA ASP A 74 12.21 -8.63 -1.97
C ASP A 74 11.98 -7.99 -0.59
N CYS A 75 10.78 -7.46 -0.31
CA CYS A 75 10.54 -6.71 0.93
C CYS A 75 10.60 -7.60 2.18
N LYS A 76 11.06 -7.02 3.30
CA LYS A 76 11.32 -7.70 4.56
C LYS A 76 10.79 -6.93 5.76
N ASP A 77 10.75 -7.61 6.90
CA ASP A 77 10.32 -7.17 8.24
C ASP A 77 11.08 -5.93 8.80
N GLY A 78 12.02 -5.35 8.04
CA GLY A 78 12.75 -4.13 8.41
C GLY A 78 12.56 -2.97 7.43
N ASP A 79 11.81 -3.17 6.34
CA ASP A 79 11.53 -2.10 5.39
C ASP A 79 10.47 -1.14 5.95
N VAL A 80 10.40 0.06 5.36
CA VAL A 80 9.56 1.15 5.87
C VAL A 80 8.70 1.73 4.75
N ILE A 81 7.41 1.93 5.04
CA ILE A 81 6.54 2.81 4.26
C ILE A 81 6.11 3.97 5.16
N CYS A 82 6.15 5.16 4.58
CA CYS A 82 5.72 6.37 5.25
C CYS A 82 4.62 7.06 4.44
N ALA A 83 3.52 7.42 5.10
CA ALA A 83 2.47 8.26 4.55
C ALA A 83 2.49 9.64 5.21
N ASP A 84 2.04 10.66 4.49
CA ASP A 84 1.93 12.02 5.04
C ASP A 84 0.71 12.14 5.97
N TRP A 85 0.84 12.95 7.02
CA TRP A 85 -0.24 13.20 7.97
C TRP A 85 -1.45 13.85 7.30
N ARG A 86 -2.64 13.42 7.71
CA ARG A 86 -3.92 14.05 7.37
C ARG A 86 -4.88 13.99 8.57
N GLU A 87 -5.90 14.84 8.56
CA GLU A 87 -6.96 14.76 9.57
C GLU A 87 -7.79 13.47 9.42
N GLY A 88 -7.97 12.73 10.52
CA GLY A 88 -8.78 11.52 10.58
C GLY A 88 -7.97 10.23 10.60
N GLU A 89 -8.50 9.20 9.95
CA GLU A 89 -7.83 7.91 9.74
C GLU A 89 -6.64 8.11 8.76
N LEU A 90 -5.49 7.51 9.06
CA LEU A 90 -4.20 7.83 8.42
C LEU A 90 -3.77 6.85 7.31
N TRP A 91 -4.32 5.64 7.25
CA TRP A 91 -3.98 4.57 6.31
C TRP A 91 -5.15 4.12 5.41
#